data_AF-A0AAV6QBU3-F1
#
_entry.id   AF-A0AAV6QBU3-F1
#
_cell.length_a   1.000
_cell.length_b   1.000
_cell.length_c   1.000
_cell.angle_alpha   90.00
_cell.angle_beta   90.00
_cell.angle_gamma   90.00
#
_symmetry.space_group_name_H-M   'P 1'
#
loop_
_entity.id
_entity.type
_entity.pdbx_description
1 polymer ?
#
loop_
_entity_poly.entity_id
_entity_poly.type
_entity_poly.pdbx_seq_one_letter_code
_entity_poly.pdbx_strand_id
1 'polypeptide(L)'
;MQDKPETWEKQWTCFKMLLFNHFFIQLPLICGTYYFTEFFNIPYDWDSMPRWPYVLAQCFGCAVVEDTWHYFLHRLLHHRRIYKYIHKVHHEFTSPFGMQAEYAHPAETLILGAGFFIGIMIFCNHVFFLWAWVCFRLLETIDVHSGYDIPLNPLHLIPFYAGARFHDFHHMNFVGNYASTFTWWDKLLNTDNQYSKHMLKQEEKKAQ
;
A
#
# COMPACT_ATOMS: atom_id res chain seq x y z
N MET A 1 15.29 3.45 15.30
CA MET A 1 13.98 2.79 15.53
C MET A 1 13.66 2.94 16.99
N GLN A 2 12.40 3.19 17.34
CA GLN A 2 11.98 3.53 18.69
C GLN A 2 11.97 2.25 19.55
N ASP A 3 12.91 2.12 20.49
CA ASP A 3 13.13 0.90 21.29
C ASP A 3 12.02 0.57 22.31
N LYS A 4 10.87 1.26 22.27
CA LYS A 4 9.75 1.03 23.20
C LYS A 4 8.44 0.89 22.44
N PRO A 5 7.64 -0.16 22.71
CA PRO A 5 6.32 -0.32 22.12
C PRO A 5 5.43 0.87 22.49
N GLU A 6 4.55 1.27 21.56
CA GLU A 6 3.56 2.32 21.78
C GLU A 6 2.66 1.99 22.98
N THR A 7 2.12 3.02 23.63
CA THR A 7 1.27 2.85 24.82
C THR A 7 -0.01 2.07 24.49
N TRP A 8 -0.53 1.34 25.47
CA TRP A 8 -1.78 0.59 25.33
C TRP A 8 -2.95 1.47 24.85
N GLU A 9 -3.05 2.70 25.33
CA GLU A 9 -4.10 3.65 24.94
C GLU A 9 -4.07 3.99 23.44
N LYS A 10 -2.86 4.19 22.88
CA LYS A 10 -2.67 4.44 21.46
C LYS A 10 -2.97 3.20 20.63
N GLN A 11 -2.53 2.02 21.07
CA GLN A 11 -2.86 0.75 20.41
C GLN A 11 -4.36 0.51 20.38
N TRP A 12 -5.07 0.82 21.47
CA TRP A 12 -6.52 0.70 21.55
C TRP A 12 -7.25 1.70 20.65
N THR A 13 -6.73 2.93 20.55
CA THR A 13 -7.25 3.95 19.62
C THR A 13 -7.06 3.51 18.17
N CYS A 14 -5.89 2.97 17.85
CA CYS A 14 -5.59 2.35 16.56
C CYS A 14 -6.59 1.23 16.25
N PHE A 15 -6.77 0.30 17.19
CA PHE A 15 -7.69 -0.82 17.06
C PHE A 15 -9.14 -0.39 16.79
N LYS A 16 -9.65 0.61 17.53
CA LYS A 16 -11.01 1.14 17.29
C LYS A 16 -11.18 1.72 15.90
N MET A 17 -10.20 2.48 15.42
CA MET A 17 -10.27 3.09 14.10
C MET A 17 -10.17 2.04 12.99
N LEU A 18 -9.34 1.01 13.19
CA LEU A 18 -9.29 -0.15 12.30
C LEU A 18 -10.64 -0.85 12.19
N LEU A 19 -11.28 -1.15 13.34
CA LEU A 19 -12.61 -1.74 13.33
C LEU A 19 -13.61 -0.85 12.59
N PHE A 20 -13.59 0.47 12.84
CA PHE A 20 -14.46 1.40 12.13
C PHE A 20 -14.24 1.34 10.62
N ASN A 21 -12.98 1.43 10.15
CA ASN A 21 -12.65 1.37 8.73
C ASN A 21 -13.06 0.02 8.11
N HIS A 22 -12.86 -1.09 8.81
CA HIS A 22 -13.27 -2.41 8.32
C HIS A 22 -14.79 -2.50 8.13
N PHE A 23 -15.58 -2.12 9.14
CA PHE A 23 -17.03 -2.30 9.10
C PHE A 23 -17.76 -1.25 8.24
N PHE A 24 -17.30 0.01 8.24
CA PHE A 24 -18.03 1.11 7.60
C PHE A 24 -17.44 1.55 6.26
N ILE A 25 -16.20 1.20 5.97
CA ILE A 25 -15.54 1.58 4.71
C ILE A 25 -15.28 0.34 3.86
N GLN A 26 -14.51 -0.63 4.37
CA GLN A 26 -14.09 -1.79 3.59
C GLN A 26 -15.23 -2.77 3.33
N LEU A 27 -16.08 -3.08 4.33
CA LEU A 27 -17.19 -4.02 4.14
C LEU A 27 -18.16 -3.56 3.04
N PRO A 28 -18.62 -2.29 2.98
CA PRO A 28 -19.41 -1.82 1.85
C PRO A 28 -18.69 -1.95 0.50
N LEU A 29 -17.39 -1.70 0.43
CA LEU A 29 -16.59 -1.85 -0.80
C LEU A 29 -16.48 -3.32 -1.22
N ILE A 30 -16.30 -4.24 -0.27
CA ILE A 30 -16.30 -5.69 -0.51
C ILE A 30 -17.66 -6.15 -1.04
N CYS A 31 -18.75 -5.73 -0.40
CA CYS A 31 -20.10 -5.99 -0.89
C CYS A 31 -20.32 -5.42 -2.30
N GLY A 32 -19.83 -4.20 -2.57
CA GLY A 32 -19.85 -3.60 -3.90
C GLY A 32 -19.10 -4.43 -4.95
N THR A 33 -18.01 -5.10 -4.56
CA THR A 33 -17.25 -5.99 -5.44
C THR A 33 -18.05 -7.23 -5.83
N TYR A 34 -18.85 -7.79 -4.91
CA TYR A 34 -19.79 -8.87 -5.23
C TYR A 34 -20.87 -8.43 -6.23
N TYR A 35 -21.47 -7.25 -6.03
CA TYR A 35 -22.43 -6.72 -7.00
C TYR A 35 -21.79 -6.43 -8.36
N PHE A 36 -20.53 -5.98 -8.38
CA PHE A 36 -19.76 -5.83 -9.61
C PHE A 36 -19.61 -7.17 -10.35
N THR A 37 -19.24 -8.24 -9.65
CA THR A 37 -19.07 -9.56 -10.29
C THR A 37 -20.37 -10.08 -10.88
N GLU A 38 -21.50 -9.90 -10.16
CA GLU A 38 -22.82 -10.28 -10.66
C GLU A 38 -23.25 -9.42 -11.85
N PHE A 39 -23.09 -8.10 -11.78
CA PHE A 39 -23.52 -7.18 -12.82
C PHE A 39 -22.80 -7.42 -14.15
N PHE A 40 -21.49 -7.69 -14.10
CA PHE A 40 -20.67 -7.96 -15.28
C PHE A 40 -20.63 -9.44 -15.68
N ASN A 41 -21.36 -10.31 -14.97
CA ASN A 41 -21.35 -11.77 -15.17
C ASN A 41 -19.92 -12.33 -15.17
N ILE A 42 -19.11 -11.90 -14.21
CA ILE A 42 -17.72 -12.35 -14.08
C ILE A 42 -17.72 -13.85 -13.74
N PRO A 43 -17.10 -14.70 -14.58
CA PRO A 43 -17.11 -16.13 -14.36
C PRO A 43 -16.26 -16.55 -13.16
N TYR A 44 -16.62 -17.70 -12.61
CA TYR A 44 -15.95 -18.36 -11.48
C TYR A 44 -15.72 -19.86 -11.71
N ASP A 45 -16.13 -20.37 -12.87
CA ASP A 45 -16.00 -21.79 -13.22
C ASP A 45 -14.57 -22.16 -13.62
N TRP A 46 -14.25 -23.44 -13.53
CA TRP A 46 -12.91 -23.92 -13.85
C TRP A 46 -12.58 -23.82 -15.34
N ASP A 47 -13.58 -23.98 -16.21
CA ASP A 47 -13.37 -24.09 -17.66
C ASP A 47 -13.00 -22.74 -18.30
N SER A 48 -13.48 -21.64 -17.72
CA SER A 48 -13.16 -20.27 -18.13
C SER A 48 -11.96 -19.66 -17.39
N MET A 49 -11.30 -20.42 -16.50
CA MET A 49 -10.18 -19.94 -15.70
C MET A 49 -9.03 -19.42 -16.59
N PRO A 50 -8.59 -18.17 -16.43
CA PRO A 50 -7.45 -17.64 -17.18
C PRO A 50 -6.17 -18.40 -16.87
N ARG A 51 -5.33 -18.62 -17.90
CA ARG A 51 -4.02 -19.24 -17.67
C ARG A 51 -3.14 -18.33 -16.82
N TRP A 52 -2.29 -18.93 -15.99
CA TRP A 52 -1.39 -18.22 -15.07
C TRP A 52 -0.64 -17.02 -15.65
N PRO A 53 -0.05 -17.05 -16.87
CA PRO A 53 0.63 -15.89 -17.41
C PRO A 53 -0.27 -14.66 -17.60
N TYR A 54 -1.55 -14.87 -17.94
CA TYR A 54 -2.52 -13.79 -18.07
C TYR A 54 -2.86 -13.21 -16.71
N VAL A 55 -3.10 -14.05 -15.71
CA VAL A 55 -3.36 -13.60 -14.32
C VAL A 55 -2.19 -12.77 -13.80
N LEU A 56 -0.95 -13.22 -14.02
CA LEU A 56 0.25 -12.48 -13.62
C LEU A 56 0.37 -11.14 -14.35
N ALA A 57 0.11 -11.10 -15.66
CA ALA A 57 0.14 -9.86 -16.43
C ALA A 57 -0.97 -8.88 -15.99
N GLN A 58 -2.16 -9.37 -15.67
CA GLN A 58 -3.27 -8.57 -15.16
C GLN A 58 -2.93 -8.02 -13.76
N CYS A 59 -2.37 -8.84 -12.87
CA CYS A 59 -1.96 -8.39 -11.53
C CYS A 59 -0.86 -7.33 -11.62
N PHE A 60 0.10 -7.51 -12.53
CA PHE A 60 1.11 -6.49 -12.79
C PHE A 60 0.50 -5.20 -13.34
N GLY A 61 -0.45 -5.29 -14.28
CA GLY A 61 -1.20 -4.14 -14.77
C GLY A 61 -1.95 -3.39 -13.66
N CYS A 62 -2.63 -4.12 -12.77
CA CYS A 62 -3.25 -3.55 -11.58
C CYS A 62 -2.24 -2.87 -10.66
N ALA A 63 -1.09 -3.51 -10.39
CA ALA A 63 -0.05 -2.93 -9.55
C ALA A 63 0.48 -1.60 -10.12
N VAL A 64 0.68 -1.52 -11.44
CA VAL A 64 1.11 -0.27 -12.08
C VAL A 64 0.04 0.82 -11.99
N VAL A 65 -1.23 0.48 -12.20
CA VAL A 65 -2.35 1.43 -12.09
C VAL A 65 -2.52 1.93 -10.65
N GLU A 66 -2.52 1.01 -9.69
CA GLU A 66 -2.66 1.33 -8.27
C GLU A 66 -1.47 2.15 -7.77
N ASP A 67 -0.23 1.76 -8.08
CA ASP A 67 0.97 2.50 -7.69
C ASP A 67 0.99 3.91 -8.28
N THR A 68 0.58 4.07 -9.54
CA THR A 68 0.47 5.38 -10.17
C THR A 68 -0.59 6.24 -9.47
N TRP A 69 -1.78 5.68 -9.24
CA TRP A 69 -2.86 6.36 -8.53
C TRP A 69 -2.43 6.78 -7.12
N HIS A 70 -1.83 5.84 -6.39
CA HIS A 70 -1.33 6.02 -5.05
C HIS A 70 -0.27 7.11 -5.00
N TYR A 71 0.78 7.03 -5.82
CA TYR A 71 1.90 7.98 -5.79
C TYR A 71 1.42 9.43 -5.90
N PHE A 72 0.58 9.74 -6.90
CA PHE A 72 0.15 11.11 -7.14
C PHE A 72 -0.79 11.62 -6.05
N LEU A 73 -1.71 10.78 -5.58
CA LEU A 73 -2.65 11.19 -4.54
C LEU A 73 -2.01 11.22 -3.16
N HIS A 74 -1.11 10.30 -2.85
CA HIS A 74 -0.31 10.33 -1.64
C HIS A 74 0.51 11.63 -1.58
N ARG A 75 1.20 11.98 -2.67
CA ARG A 75 1.89 13.28 -2.78
C ARG A 75 0.95 14.48 -2.63
N LEU A 76 -0.26 14.41 -3.17
CA LEU A 76 -1.27 15.46 -3.01
C LEU A 76 -1.77 15.56 -1.56
N LEU A 77 -1.99 14.44 -0.89
CA LEU A 77 -2.41 14.36 0.50
C LEU A 77 -1.36 14.96 1.44
N HIS A 78 -0.07 14.88 1.08
CA HIS A 78 1.02 15.60 1.75
C HIS A 78 1.06 17.11 1.51
N HIS A 79 0.24 17.64 0.60
CA HIS A 79 0.17 19.07 0.40
C HIS A 79 -0.32 19.77 1.68
N ARG A 80 0.34 20.87 2.07
CA ARG A 80 0.12 21.58 3.36
C ARG A 80 -1.34 21.91 3.67
N ARG A 81 -2.18 22.09 2.65
CA ARG A 81 -3.62 22.39 2.79
C ARG A 81 -4.47 21.18 3.15
N ILE A 82 -4.03 19.98 2.79
CA ILE A 82 -4.78 18.72 2.91
C ILE A 82 -4.24 17.88 4.06
N TYR A 83 -2.91 17.81 4.18
CA TYR A 83 -2.20 16.97 5.15
C TYR A 83 -2.80 17.02 6.56
N LYS A 84 -2.99 18.23 7.09
CA LYS A 84 -3.47 18.45 8.46
C LYS A 84 -4.87 17.88 8.75
N TYR A 85 -5.66 17.58 7.71
CA TYR A 85 -7.03 17.09 7.84
C TYR A 85 -7.16 15.60 7.55
N ILE A 86 -6.35 15.07 6.62
CA ILE A 86 -6.50 13.70 6.13
C ILE A 86 -5.29 12.87 6.54
N HIS A 87 -4.12 13.19 5.98
CA HIS A 87 -2.94 12.32 6.05
C HIS A 87 -2.13 12.41 7.34
N LYS A 88 -2.36 13.46 8.14
CA LYS A 88 -1.74 13.59 9.47
C LYS A 88 -2.09 12.40 10.38
N VAL A 89 -3.27 11.80 10.22
CA VAL A 89 -3.69 10.64 11.02
C VAL A 89 -2.80 9.43 10.74
N HIS A 90 -2.50 9.17 9.46
CA HIS A 90 -1.60 8.09 9.07
C HIS A 90 -0.18 8.30 9.62
N HIS A 91 0.29 9.53 9.64
CA HIS A 91 1.61 9.95 10.17
C HIS A 91 1.65 10.14 11.69
N GLU A 92 0.60 9.78 12.44
CA GLU A 92 0.61 9.87 13.91
C GLU A 92 1.68 8.97 14.53
N PHE A 93 2.05 7.91 13.82
CA PHE A 93 3.02 6.92 14.24
C PHE A 93 4.24 6.92 13.33
N THR A 94 5.34 7.46 13.83
CA THR A 94 6.60 7.59 13.09
C THR A 94 7.34 6.28 12.86
N SER A 95 6.93 5.20 13.52
CA SER A 95 7.46 3.85 13.34
C SER A 95 6.28 2.92 13.09
N PRO A 96 5.93 2.66 11.81
CA PRO A 96 4.79 1.82 11.49
C PRO A 96 5.00 0.40 12.03
N PHE A 97 3.93 -0.22 12.49
CA PHE A 97 3.87 -1.65 12.82
C PHE A 97 2.59 -2.26 12.24
N GLY A 98 2.50 -3.58 12.13
CA GLY A 98 1.48 -4.27 11.32
C GLY A 98 0.02 -3.81 11.51
N MET A 99 -0.43 -3.43 12.73
CA MET A 99 -1.81 -2.92 12.91
C MET A 99 -2.02 -1.54 12.26
N GLN A 100 -0.97 -0.74 12.11
CA GLN A 100 -1.05 0.62 11.55
C GLN A 100 -1.08 0.66 10.03
N ALA A 101 -0.86 -0.47 9.35
CA ALA A 101 -0.96 -0.57 7.90
C ALA A 101 -2.30 -0.02 7.37
N GLU A 102 -3.36 -0.11 8.17
CA GLU A 102 -4.70 0.39 7.83
C GLU A 102 -5.20 1.50 8.77
N TYR A 103 -4.31 2.06 9.60
CA TYR A 103 -4.61 3.21 10.44
C TYR A 103 -4.52 4.49 9.60
N ALA A 104 -5.63 4.88 9.00
CA ALA A 104 -5.74 6.08 8.18
C ALA A 104 -7.11 6.72 8.33
N HIS A 105 -7.19 8.03 8.04
CA HIS A 105 -8.45 8.74 8.01
C HIS A 105 -9.39 8.08 6.96
N PRO A 106 -10.71 7.90 7.23
CA PRO A 106 -11.61 7.20 6.30
C PRO A 106 -11.58 7.74 4.86
N ALA A 107 -11.46 9.06 4.70
CA ALA A 107 -11.30 9.69 3.39
C ALA A 107 -10.01 9.28 2.68
N GLU A 108 -8.91 9.10 3.41
CA GLU A 108 -7.66 8.59 2.84
C GLU A 108 -7.82 7.16 2.34
N THR A 109 -8.43 6.29 3.17
CA THR A 109 -8.74 4.90 2.80
C THR A 109 -9.57 4.84 1.51
N LEU A 110 -10.56 5.71 1.36
CA LEU A 110 -11.37 5.79 0.13
C LEU A 110 -10.57 6.35 -1.05
N ILE A 111 -9.83 7.45 -0.86
CA ILE A 111 -9.09 8.13 -1.94
C ILE A 111 -7.98 7.23 -2.47
N LEU A 112 -7.11 6.71 -1.61
CA LEU A 112 -6.01 5.84 -2.02
C LEU A 112 -6.52 4.46 -2.41
N GLY A 113 -7.48 3.91 -1.67
CA GLY A 113 -8.09 2.61 -1.95
C GLY A 113 -8.85 2.55 -3.28
N ALA A 114 -9.30 3.68 -3.84
CA ALA A 114 -9.91 3.72 -5.17
C ALA A 114 -8.99 3.14 -6.26
N GLY A 115 -7.67 3.32 -6.15
CA GLY A 115 -6.69 2.77 -7.12
C GLY A 115 -6.77 1.26 -7.24
N PHE A 116 -6.96 0.57 -6.12
CA PHE A 116 -7.15 -0.89 -6.06
C PHE A 116 -8.37 -1.33 -6.87
N PHE A 117 -9.50 -0.61 -6.74
CA PHE A 117 -10.73 -0.92 -7.46
C PHE A 117 -10.68 -0.51 -8.93
N ILE A 118 -9.96 0.56 -9.29
CA ILE A 118 -9.74 0.94 -10.69
C ILE A 118 -9.04 -0.20 -11.44
N GLY A 119 -8.03 -0.83 -10.84
CA GLY A 119 -7.39 -2.02 -11.42
C GLY A 119 -8.38 -3.16 -11.67
N ILE A 120 -9.23 -3.48 -10.68
CA ILE A 120 -10.28 -4.50 -10.81
C ILE A 120 -11.23 -4.17 -11.96
N MET A 121 -11.72 -2.94 -12.06
CA MET A 121 -12.66 -2.54 -13.11
C MET A 121 -12.06 -2.66 -14.53
N ILE A 122 -10.76 -2.47 -14.68
CA ILE A 122 -10.08 -2.54 -15.98
C ILE A 122 -9.75 -3.99 -16.37
N PHE A 123 -9.24 -4.77 -15.41
CA PHE A 123 -8.59 -6.06 -15.71
C PHE A 123 -9.40 -7.28 -15.27
N CYS A 124 -10.42 -7.14 -14.42
CA CYS A 124 -11.14 -8.30 -13.88
C CYS A 124 -11.99 -8.98 -14.95
N ASN A 125 -11.63 -10.22 -15.25
CA ASN A 125 -12.34 -11.09 -16.18
C ASN A 125 -12.72 -12.45 -15.57
N HIS A 126 -12.28 -12.74 -14.34
CA HIS A 126 -12.55 -14.00 -13.64
C HIS A 126 -12.36 -13.83 -12.13
N VAL A 127 -13.17 -14.51 -11.32
CA VAL A 127 -13.10 -14.43 -9.84
C VAL A 127 -11.76 -14.90 -9.28
N PHE A 128 -11.12 -15.89 -9.91
CA PHE A 128 -9.76 -16.30 -9.56
C PHE A 128 -8.74 -15.14 -9.62
N PHE A 129 -8.81 -14.32 -10.67
CA PHE A 129 -7.93 -13.15 -10.79
C PHE A 129 -8.21 -12.14 -9.67
N LEU A 130 -9.47 -11.90 -9.34
CA LEU A 130 -9.86 -11.00 -8.25
C LEU A 130 -9.19 -11.43 -6.92
N TRP A 131 -9.27 -12.71 -6.57
CA TRP A 131 -8.61 -13.24 -5.37
C TRP A 131 -7.08 -13.16 -5.45
N ALA A 132 -6.49 -13.48 -6.61
CA ALA A 132 -5.05 -13.35 -6.80
C ALA A 132 -4.58 -11.90 -6.58
N TRP A 133 -5.33 -10.92 -7.08
CA TRP A 133 -5.05 -9.49 -6.90
C TRP A 133 -5.20 -9.05 -5.43
N VAL A 134 -6.29 -9.46 -4.76
CA VAL A 134 -6.50 -9.20 -3.32
C VAL A 134 -5.33 -9.76 -2.50
N CYS A 135 -4.96 -11.02 -2.72
CA CYS A 135 -3.87 -11.67 -2.01
C CYS A 135 -2.53 -10.95 -2.23
N PHE A 136 -2.21 -10.60 -3.48
CA PHE A 136 -0.99 -9.87 -3.80
C PHE A 136 -0.94 -8.52 -3.06
N ARG A 137 -2.02 -7.74 -3.12
CA ARG A 137 -2.07 -6.41 -2.49
C ARG A 137 -1.96 -6.49 -0.96
N LEU A 138 -2.62 -7.48 -0.34
CA LEU A 138 -2.51 -7.69 1.10
C LEU A 138 -1.09 -8.07 1.52
N LEU A 139 -0.45 -8.98 0.79
CA LEU A 139 0.93 -9.38 1.06
C LEU A 139 1.89 -8.19 0.97
N GLU A 140 1.77 -7.37 -0.08
CA GLU A 140 2.59 -6.18 -0.25
C GLU A 140 2.34 -5.15 0.87
N THR A 141 1.07 -4.91 1.22
CA THR A 141 0.72 -3.91 2.24
C THR A 141 1.28 -4.31 3.60
N ILE A 142 1.19 -5.61 3.94
CA ILE A 142 1.77 -6.17 5.15
C ILE A 142 3.30 -6.01 5.14
N ASP A 143 3.95 -6.35 4.02
CA ASP A 143 5.40 -6.28 3.92
C ASP A 143 5.93 -4.86 4.13
N VAL A 144 5.36 -3.87 3.42
CA VAL A 144 5.75 -2.46 3.48
C VAL A 144 5.52 -1.83 4.87
N HIS A 145 4.55 -2.33 5.65
CA HIS A 145 4.22 -1.81 6.99
C HIS A 145 4.67 -2.70 8.14
N SER A 146 5.36 -3.80 7.84
CA SER A 146 5.82 -4.74 8.88
C SER A 146 6.90 -4.12 9.77
N GLY A 147 7.63 -3.11 9.27
CA GLY A 147 8.84 -2.58 9.87
C GLY A 147 10.03 -3.55 9.80
N TYR A 148 9.89 -4.68 9.11
CA TYR A 148 10.92 -5.71 8.95
C TYR A 148 11.32 -5.87 7.49
N ASP A 149 12.61 -5.78 7.24
CA ASP A 149 13.22 -6.08 5.94
C ASP A 149 13.69 -7.54 5.95
N ILE A 150 12.82 -8.47 5.53
CA ILE A 150 13.06 -9.91 5.62
C ILE A 150 14.07 -10.33 4.53
N PRO A 151 15.22 -10.95 4.86
CA PRO A 151 16.29 -11.25 3.89
C PRO A 151 15.89 -12.13 2.69
N LEU A 152 14.82 -12.92 2.80
CA LEU A 152 14.32 -13.83 1.77
C LEU A 152 12.93 -13.45 1.25
N ASN A 153 12.53 -12.18 1.40
CA ASN A 153 11.23 -11.75 0.92
C ASN A 153 11.20 -11.74 -0.64
N PRO A 154 10.31 -12.53 -1.26
CA PRO A 154 10.25 -12.67 -2.72
C PRO A 154 9.85 -11.37 -3.42
N LEU A 155 9.22 -10.41 -2.72
CA LEU A 155 8.86 -9.11 -3.29
C LEU A 155 10.10 -8.28 -3.69
N HIS A 156 11.25 -8.48 -3.04
CA HIS A 156 12.50 -7.81 -3.45
C HIS A 156 13.03 -8.29 -4.82
N LEU A 157 12.53 -9.40 -5.35
CA LEU A 157 12.83 -9.82 -6.72
C LEU A 157 12.12 -8.94 -7.77
N ILE A 158 11.08 -8.22 -7.36
CA ILE A 158 10.37 -7.28 -8.21
C ILE A 158 11.28 -6.07 -8.43
N PRO A 159 11.64 -5.73 -9.68
CA PRO A 159 12.48 -4.59 -9.95
C PRO A 159 11.88 -3.31 -9.37
N PHE A 160 12.72 -2.52 -8.70
CA PHE A 160 12.38 -1.20 -8.13
C PHE A 160 11.32 -1.22 -7.03
N TYR A 161 11.12 -2.37 -6.40
CA TYR A 161 10.28 -2.48 -5.22
C TYR A 161 10.75 -1.52 -4.10
N ALA A 162 9.81 -0.76 -3.54
CA ALA A 162 10.07 0.18 -2.46
C ALA A 162 10.39 -0.55 -1.14
N GLY A 163 9.51 -1.48 -0.74
CA GLY A 163 9.64 -2.27 0.48
C GLY A 163 9.58 -1.46 1.77
N ALA A 164 9.68 -2.16 2.91
CA ALA A 164 9.50 -1.58 4.24
C ALA A 164 10.45 -0.41 4.52
N ARG A 165 11.75 -0.53 4.22
CA ARG A 165 12.74 0.52 4.52
C ARG A 165 12.46 1.85 3.84
N PHE A 166 11.92 1.82 2.63
CA PHE A 166 11.61 3.03 1.87
C PHE A 166 10.43 3.77 2.49
N HIS A 167 9.41 3.02 2.91
CA HIS A 167 8.23 3.55 3.57
C HIS A 167 8.51 3.97 5.03
N ASP A 168 9.31 3.23 5.79
CA ASP A 168 9.76 3.64 7.11
C ASP A 168 10.51 4.98 7.07
N PHE A 169 11.37 5.16 6.06
CA PHE A 169 12.03 6.45 5.85
C PHE A 169 11.05 7.56 5.49
N HIS A 170 9.99 7.26 4.73
CA HIS A 170 8.91 8.20 4.47
C HIS A 170 8.25 8.68 5.77
N HIS A 171 7.88 7.77 6.67
CA HIS A 171 7.29 8.10 7.98
C HIS A 171 8.23 8.90 8.88
N MET A 172 9.54 8.66 8.80
CA MET A 172 10.52 9.45 9.55
C MET A 172 10.77 10.85 8.94
N ASN A 173 10.79 10.95 7.61
CA ASN A 173 11.20 12.16 6.91
C ASN A 173 10.03 13.07 6.51
N PHE A 174 8.81 12.53 6.48
CA PHE A 174 7.53 13.15 6.10
C PHE A 174 7.44 13.71 4.67
N VAL A 175 8.56 13.91 3.97
CA VAL A 175 8.62 14.54 2.65
C VAL A 175 9.46 13.69 1.70
N GLY A 176 8.88 13.33 0.55
CA GLY A 176 9.49 12.42 -0.42
C GLY A 176 9.04 10.97 -0.21
N ASN A 177 9.55 10.03 -1.01
CA ASN A 177 9.29 8.60 -0.87
C ASN A 177 7.79 8.26 -0.88
N TYR A 178 7.07 8.69 -1.93
CA TYR A 178 5.61 8.57 -1.99
C TYR A 178 5.10 7.27 -2.62
N ALA A 179 5.99 6.46 -3.22
CA ALA A 179 5.64 5.19 -3.83
C ALA A 179 5.03 4.20 -2.83
N SER A 180 4.03 3.45 -3.30
CA SER A 180 3.44 2.32 -2.58
C SER A 180 4.26 1.07 -2.85
N THR A 181 4.41 0.73 -4.14
CA THR A 181 5.06 -0.51 -4.59
C THR A 181 6.33 -0.22 -5.38
N PHE A 182 6.28 0.66 -6.39
CA PHE A 182 7.40 0.89 -7.32
C PHE A 182 8.03 2.27 -7.14
N THR A 183 9.34 2.31 -6.94
CA THR A 183 10.12 3.55 -6.77
C THR A 183 10.30 4.37 -8.05
N TRP A 184 9.69 3.97 -9.18
CA TRP A 184 9.88 4.64 -10.48
C TRP A 184 9.43 6.09 -10.47
N TRP A 185 8.25 6.35 -9.94
CA TRP A 185 7.71 7.70 -9.87
C TRP A 185 8.57 8.59 -8.99
N ASP A 186 9.06 8.06 -7.87
CA ASP A 186 9.97 8.79 -7.00
C ASP A 186 11.30 9.14 -7.69
N LYS A 187 11.89 8.19 -8.42
CA LYS A 187 13.12 8.43 -9.20
C LYS A 187 12.89 9.45 -10.33
N LEU A 188 11.80 9.32 -11.07
CA LEU A 188 11.47 10.21 -12.20
C LEU A 188 11.20 11.64 -11.72
N LEU A 189 10.57 11.80 -10.56
CA LEU A 189 10.19 13.09 -10.01
C LEU A 189 11.13 13.59 -8.90
N ASN A 190 12.26 12.90 -8.69
CA ASN A 190 13.32 13.26 -7.76
C ASN A 190 12.87 13.35 -6.28
N THR A 191 11.89 12.53 -5.88
CA THR A 191 11.35 12.50 -4.52
C THR A 191 12.01 11.45 -3.60
N ASP A 192 13.04 10.72 -4.04
CA ASP A 192 13.83 9.76 -3.25
C ASP A 192 15.26 10.23 -2.90
N ASN A 193 15.64 11.45 -3.26
CA ASN A 193 17.00 11.97 -3.06
C ASN A 193 17.48 11.94 -1.59
N GLN A 194 16.57 12.17 -0.66
CA GLN A 194 16.88 12.16 0.78
C GLN A 194 17.12 10.74 1.28
N TYR A 195 16.33 9.78 0.79
CA TYR A 195 16.50 8.36 1.08
C TYR A 195 17.84 7.83 0.55
N SER A 196 18.17 8.15 -0.71
CA SER A 196 19.46 7.74 -1.30
C SER A 196 20.65 8.24 -0.47
N LYS A 197 20.62 9.51 -0.03
CA LYS A 197 21.65 10.06 0.88
C LYS A 197 21.66 9.38 2.25
N HIS A 198 20.49 9.00 2.78
CA HIS A 198 20.41 8.28 4.05
C HIS A 198 21.05 6.90 3.95
N MET A 199 20.76 6.15 2.89
CA MET A 199 21.29 4.80 2.68
C MET A 199 22.81 4.82 2.51
N LEU A 200 23.36 5.75 1.71
CA LEU A 200 24.81 5.90 1.56
C LEU A 200 25.52 6.12 2.90
N LYS A 201 24.97 7.00 3.76
CA LYS A 201 25.53 7.24 5.09
C LYS A 201 25.47 6.01 6.00
N GLN A 202 24.45 5.16 5.86
CA GLN A 202 24.33 3.94 6.65
C GLN A 202 25.34 2.88 6.17
N GLU A 203 25.59 2.80 4.87
CA GLU A 203 26.60 1.91 4.29
C GLU A 203 28.02 2.32 4.71
N GLU A 204 28.34 3.61 4.64
CA GLU A 204 29.62 4.16 5.12
C GLU A 204 29.88 3.82 6.60
N LYS A 205 28.85 3.93 7.45
CA LYS A 205 28.95 3.58 8.88
C LYS A 205 29.16 2.10 9.15
N LYS A 206 28.62 1.22 8.30
CA LYS A 206 28.80 -0.24 8.43
C LYS A 206 30.18 -0.69 7.93
N ALA A 207 30.81 0.10 7.07
CA ALA A 207 32.12 -0.17 6.51
C ALA A 207 33.28 0.32 7.40
N GLN A 208 32.99 1.13 8.44
CA GLN A 208 33.91 1.58 9.48
C GLN A 208 33.88 0.65 10.69
#